data_AF-A0A7C3RRR1-F1
#
_entry.id   AF-A0A7C3RRR1-F1
#
_cell.length_a   1.000
_cell.length_b   1.000
_cell.length_c   1.000
_cell.angle_alpha   90.00
_cell.angle_beta   90.00
_cell.angle_gamma   90.00
#
_symmetry.space_group_name_H-M   'P 1'
#
loop_
_entity.id
_entity.type
_entity.pdbx_description
1 polymer ?
#
loop_
_entity_poly.entity_id
_entity_poly.type
_entity_poly.pdbx_seq_one_letter_code
_entity_poly.pdbx_strand_id
1 'polypeptide(L)' 'PGTNTYPTTGRWRWRGPYIAEIPADPFGIHYSCNVRYLYNTITNAVYVLSAGPDREWDTTFGQPLPGTIADDDIGTPVK' A
#
# COMPACT_ATOMS: atom_id res chain seq x y z
N PRO A 1 21.27 -12.27 1.80
CA PRO A 1 19.96 -12.19 2.51
C PRO A 1 20.16 -11.57 3.91
N GLY A 2 19.68 -10.34 4.12
CA GLY A 2 19.94 -9.56 5.34
C GLY A 2 19.19 -10.09 6.55
N THR A 3 19.84 -10.10 7.71
CA THR A 3 19.33 -10.58 9.01
C THR A 3 18.32 -9.63 9.67
N ASN A 4 17.54 -8.87 8.89
CA ASN A 4 16.57 -7.91 9.42
C ASN A 4 15.33 -8.68 9.92
N THR A 5 15.48 -9.27 11.10
CA THR A 5 14.46 -10.13 11.70
C THR A 5 13.45 -9.23 12.40
N TYR A 6 12.20 -9.25 11.96
CA TYR A 6 11.13 -8.56 12.67
C TYR A 6 11.02 -9.10 14.11
N PRO A 7 10.77 -8.25 15.12
CA PRO A 7 10.66 -8.72 16.50
C PRO A 7 9.55 -9.75 16.63
N THR A 8 9.85 -10.91 17.22
CA THR A 8 8.86 -11.96 17.52
C THR A 8 8.33 -11.88 18.97
N THR A 9 8.94 -11.03 19.81
CA THR A 9 8.59 -10.82 21.22
C THR A 9 8.53 -9.33 21.58
N GLY A 10 8.01 -9.00 22.77
CA GLY A 10 7.92 -7.61 23.25
C GLY A 10 6.77 -6.81 22.62
N ARG A 11 6.75 -5.49 22.88
CA ARG A 11 5.63 -4.59 22.50
C ARG A 11 5.51 -4.36 20.99
N TRP A 12 6.63 -4.41 20.28
CA TRP A 12 6.73 -4.12 18.85
C TRP A 12 6.67 -5.36 17.96
N ARG A 13 6.35 -6.53 18.52
CA ARG A 13 6.26 -7.75 17.72
C ARG A 13 5.10 -7.69 16.74
N TRP A 14 5.29 -8.26 15.57
CA TRP A 14 4.18 -8.55 14.68
C TRP A 14 3.27 -9.60 15.34
N ARG A 15 1.97 -9.33 15.42
CA ARG A 15 0.98 -10.20 16.09
C ARG A 15 0.23 -11.10 15.12
N GLY A 16 0.71 -11.21 13.88
CA GLY A 16 0.02 -11.86 12.77
C GLY A 16 -0.70 -10.87 11.86
N PRO A 17 -1.35 -11.37 10.80
CA PRO A 17 -2.04 -10.54 9.82
C PRO A 17 -3.06 -9.62 10.48
N TYR A 18 -3.04 -8.34 10.09
CA TYR A 18 -4.02 -7.36 10.58
C TYR A 18 -5.39 -7.53 9.91
N ILE A 19 -5.40 -8.16 8.74
CA ILE A 19 -6.59 -8.45 7.94
C ILE A 19 -6.43 -9.92 7.48
N ALA A 20 -7.49 -10.72 7.66
CA ALA A 20 -7.48 -12.14 7.30
C ALA A 20 -7.77 -12.35 5.79
N GLU A 21 -8.60 -11.49 5.22
CA GLU A 21 -8.99 -11.53 3.81
C GLU A 21 -9.18 -10.10 3.29
N ILE A 22 -8.68 -9.85 2.09
CA ILE A 22 -8.94 -8.61 1.35
C ILE A 22 -9.81 -9.01 0.16
N PRO A 23 -11.11 -8.64 0.15
CA PRO A 23 -11.95 -8.94 -0.99
C PRO A 23 -11.50 -8.13 -2.21
N ALA A 24 -11.89 -8.60 -3.39
CA ALA A 24 -11.75 -7.81 -4.61
C ALA A 24 -12.52 -6.49 -4.49
N ASP A 25 -12.14 -5.53 -5.33
CA ASP A 25 -12.89 -4.30 -5.52
C ASP A 25 -14.31 -4.58 -6.06
N PRO A 26 -15.20 -3.58 -6.11
CA PRO A 26 -16.57 -3.76 -6.60
C PRO A 26 -16.69 -4.32 -8.03
N PHE A 27 -15.61 -4.31 -8.81
CA PHE A 27 -15.55 -4.77 -10.20
C PHE A 27 -14.86 -6.13 -10.35
N GLY A 28 -14.46 -6.75 -9.23
CA GLY A 28 -13.85 -8.08 -9.18
C GLY A 28 -12.33 -8.08 -9.40
N ILE A 29 -11.66 -6.94 -9.28
CA ILE A 29 -10.21 -6.82 -9.43
C ILE A 29 -9.53 -6.73 -8.05
N HIS A 30 -8.36 -7.35 -7.91
CA HIS A 30 -7.60 -7.27 -6.66
C HIS A 30 -6.92 -5.91 -6.52
N TYR A 31 -6.92 -5.38 -5.29
CA TYR A 31 -6.18 -4.16 -4.97
C TYR A 31 -4.65 -4.36 -5.09
N SER A 32 -3.95 -3.31 -5.51
CA SER A 32 -2.47 -3.24 -5.53
C SER A 32 -1.95 -2.18 -4.56
N CYS A 33 -0.68 -2.26 -4.14
CA CYS A 33 -0.08 -1.20 -3.31
C CYS A 33 1.38 -0.90 -3.71
N ASN A 34 1.77 0.38 -3.64
CA ASN A 34 3.15 0.78 -3.90
C ASN A 34 3.98 0.68 -2.61
N VAL A 35 4.85 -0.34 -2.55
CA VAL A 35 5.66 -0.64 -1.35
C VAL A 35 7.13 -0.23 -1.45
N ARG A 36 7.52 0.44 -2.55
CA ARG A 36 8.93 0.67 -2.91
C ARG A 36 9.75 1.36 -1.82
N TYR A 37 9.16 2.25 -1.01
CA TYR A 37 9.91 3.08 -0.06
C TYR A 37 9.56 2.85 1.42
N LEU A 38 8.93 1.72 1.75
CA LEU A 38 8.59 1.36 3.14
C LEU A 38 9.80 1.07 4.06
N TYR A 39 11.03 1.17 3.54
CA TYR A 39 12.25 0.86 4.28
C TYR A 39 13.14 2.06 4.58
N ASN A 40 12.83 3.25 4.04
CA ASN A 40 13.67 4.43 4.19
C ASN A 40 13.10 5.38 5.27
N THR A 41 13.92 6.32 5.73
CA THR A 41 13.52 7.34 6.71
C THR A 41 12.82 8.54 6.06
N ILE A 42 12.46 8.43 4.78
CA ILE A 42 11.80 9.49 4.02
C ILE A 42 10.29 9.23 4.09
N THR A 43 9.51 10.27 4.39
CA THR A 43 8.06 10.18 4.31
C THR A 43 7.64 9.98 2.85
N ASN A 44 7.07 8.83 2.54
CA ASN A 44 6.54 8.49 1.23
C ASN A 44 5.05 8.19 1.37
N ALA A 45 4.26 8.55 0.35
CA ALA A 45 2.87 8.14 0.29
C ALA A 45 2.78 6.66 -0.10
N VAL A 46 1.92 5.94 0.61
CA VAL A 46 1.46 4.60 0.22
C VAL A 46 0.03 4.75 -0.27
N TYR A 47 -0.18 4.29 -1.48
CA TYR A 47 -1.44 4.20 -2.19
C TYR A 47 -1.86 2.74 -2.25
N VAL A 48 -3.14 2.51 -1.99
CA VAL A 48 -3.85 1.29 -2.35
C VAL A 48 -4.60 1.60 -3.64
N LEU A 49 -4.45 0.79 -4.66
CA LEU A 49 -4.95 1.04 -6.01
C LEU A 49 -6.05 0.04 -6.35
N SER A 50 -7.17 0.53 -6.87
CA SER A 50 -8.24 -0.25 -7.51
C SER A 50 -8.13 -0.04 -9.02
N ALA A 51 -8.29 -1.06 -9.87
CA ALA A 51 -8.29 -0.84 -11.32
C ALA A 51 -9.65 -0.36 -11.86
N GLY A 52 -10.60 -0.12 -10.95
CA GLY A 52 -11.90 0.43 -11.28
C GLY A 52 -12.74 -0.40 -12.26
N PRO A 53 -13.78 0.23 -12.84
CA PRO A 53 -14.69 -0.41 -13.79
C PRO A 53 -14.04 -0.83 -15.11
N ASP A 54 -13.02 -0.11 -15.57
CA ASP A 54 -12.37 -0.31 -16.86
C ASP A 54 -11.17 -1.27 -16.80
N ARG A 55 -10.71 -1.59 -15.58
CA ARG A 55 -9.68 -2.60 -15.28
C ARG A 55 -8.28 -2.19 -15.74
N GLU A 56 -8.06 -0.90 -15.88
CA GLU A 56 -6.75 -0.33 -16.21
C GLU A 56 -6.14 0.33 -14.96
N TRP A 57 -4.85 0.65 -15.03
CA TRP A 57 -4.18 1.39 -13.95
C TRP A 57 -3.89 2.80 -14.44
N ASP A 58 -4.66 3.77 -13.96
CA ASP A 58 -4.52 5.19 -14.33
C ASP A 58 -3.56 5.95 -13.42
N THR A 59 -3.15 5.32 -12.31
CA THR A 59 -2.12 5.83 -11.40
C THR A 59 -0.77 5.97 -12.11
N THR A 60 -0.24 7.20 -12.16
CA THR A 60 1.04 7.47 -12.83
C THR A 60 2.23 7.05 -11.98
N PHE A 61 3.15 6.23 -12.49
CA PHE A 61 4.32 5.74 -11.74
C PHE A 61 5.14 6.83 -11.02
N GLY A 62 5.24 8.02 -11.61
CA GLY A 62 6.00 9.17 -11.11
C GLY A 62 5.15 10.31 -10.56
N GLN A 63 3.99 10.03 -9.98
CA GLN A 63 3.12 11.04 -9.38
C GLN A 63 3.86 11.97 -8.38
N PRO A 64 3.76 13.31 -8.55
CA PRO A 64 4.41 14.26 -7.65
C PRO A 64 3.91 14.10 -6.22
N LEU A 65 4.76 14.26 -5.20
CA LEU A 65 4.32 14.20 -3.80
C LEU A 65 3.99 15.60 -3.22
N PRO A 66 2.92 15.73 -2.40
CA PRO A 66 1.89 14.72 -2.15
C PRO A 66 1.03 14.52 -3.40
N GLY A 67 0.84 13.27 -3.83
CA GLY A 67 0.06 12.97 -5.03
C GLY A 67 -1.38 13.41 -4.86
N THR A 68 -1.96 13.96 -5.93
CA THR A 68 -3.40 14.14 -6.03
C THR A 68 -4.03 12.75 -5.97
N ILE A 69 -4.88 12.51 -4.98
CA ILE A 69 -5.72 11.30 -4.96
C ILE A 69 -6.73 11.44 -6.09
N ALA A 70 -6.63 10.58 -7.11
CA ALA A 70 -7.56 10.56 -8.23
C ALA A 70 -7.86 9.13 -8.66
N ASP A 71 -9.07 8.94 -9.17
CA ASP A 71 -9.56 7.70 -9.78
C ASP A 71 -9.26 6.43 -8.95
N ASP A 72 -8.24 5.68 -9.36
CA ASP A 72 -7.76 4.43 -8.77
C ASP A 72 -7.07 4.59 -7.41
N ASP A 73 -6.64 5.80 -7.07
CA ASP A 73 -5.82 6.07 -5.88
C ASP A 73 -6.66 6.10 -4.60
N ILE A 74 -6.28 5.26 -3.63
CA ILE A 74 -6.75 5.35 -2.24
C ILE A 74 -5.53 5.65 -1.37
N GLY A 75 -5.40 6.91 -0.95
CA GLY A 75 -4.30 7.37 -0.11
C GLY A 75 -4.67 7.44 1.37
N THR A 76 -3.78 6.95 2.23
CA THR A 76 -3.83 7.23 3.67
C THR A 76 -2.56 7.96 4.10
N PRO A 77 -2.65 9.06 4.88
CA PRO A 77 -1.47 9.71 5.42
C PRO A 77 -0.81 8.78 6.44
N VAL A 78 0.41 8.33 6.15
CA VAL A 78 1.23 7.61 7.12
C VAL A 78 1.95 8.67 7.96
N LYS A 79 1.51 8.84 9.22
CA LYS A 79 2.21 9.65 10.22
C LYS A 79 3.43 8.94 10.78
#